data_AF-W5R4K9-F1
#
_entry.id   AF-W5R4K9-F1
#
_cell.length_a   1.000
_cell.length_b   1.000
_cell.length_c   1.000
_cell.angle_alpha   90.00
_cell.angle_beta   90.00
_cell.angle_gamma   90.00
#
_symmetry.space_group_name_H-M   'P 1'
#
loop_
_entity.id
_entity.type
_entity.pdbx_description
1 polymer ?
#
loop_
_entity_poly.entity_id
_entity_poly.type
_entity_poly.pdbx_seq_one_letter_code
_entity_poly.pdbx_strand_id
1 'polypeptide(L)'
;MLKFICFYFYVCGLLGYVVWSGHILLMLLSLEFMVVSLFFFFFFCFGVLFGQYYLLLFFLVVVVCESALGLSLLVSVVRSFGSDMLYSLV
;
A
#
# COMPACT_ATOMS: atom_id res chain seq x y z
N MET A 1 15.12 12.28 12.76
CA MET A 1 15.58 11.96 11.38
C MET A 1 14.74 10.88 10.74
N LEU A 2 14.76 9.62 11.21
CA LEU A 2 14.09 8.52 10.48
C LEU A 2 12.58 8.67 10.31
N LYS A 3 11.85 9.17 11.32
CA LYS A 3 10.39 9.44 11.20
C LYS A 3 10.05 10.41 10.06
N PHE A 4 10.89 11.42 9.82
CA PHE A 4 10.70 12.36 8.71
C PHE A 4 10.97 11.69 7.35
N ILE A 5 11.93 10.77 7.29
CA ILE A 5 12.21 9.98 6.07
C ILE A 5 11.01 9.07 5.74
N CYS A 6 10.43 8.40 6.75
CA CYS A 6 9.21 7.60 6.55
C CYS A 6 8.03 8.46 6.07
N PHE A 7 7.85 9.65 6.66
CA PHE A 7 6.81 10.58 6.23
C PHE A 7 7.03 11.06 4.79
N TYR A 8 8.27 11.36 4.40
CA TYR A 8 8.61 11.70 3.03
C TYR A 8 8.28 10.56 2.06
N PHE A 9 8.64 9.32 2.37
CA PHE A 9 8.30 8.17 1.55
C PHE A 9 6.79 7.96 1.42
N TYR A 10 6.03 8.17 2.50
CA TYR A 10 4.58 8.10 2.46
C TYR A 10 3.99 9.15 1.48
N VAL A 11 4.48 10.38 1.53
CA VAL A 11 4.06 11.46 0.61
C VAL A 11 4.45 11.14 -0.83
N CYS A 12 5.65 10.59 -1.07
CA CYS A 12 6.05 10.13 -2.41
C CYS A 12 5.13 9.01 -2.92
N GLY A 13 4.72 8.08 -2.06
CA GLY A 13 3.74 7.04 -2.39
C GLY A 13 2.38 7.62 -2.77
N LEU A 14 1.89 8.60 -1.99
CA LEU A 14 0.65 9.33 -2.30
C LEU A 14 0.71 10.05 -3.64
N LEU A 15 1.83 10.73 -3.92
CA LEU A 15 2.03 11.39 -5.21
C LEU A 15 2.05 10.39 -6.36
N GLY A 16 2.72 9.24 -6.18
CA GLY A 16 2.68 8.13 -7.13
C GLY A 16 1.26 7.65 -7.40
N TYR A 17 0.46 7.45 -6.35
CA TYR A 17 -0.94 7.05 -6.49
C TYR A 17 -1.77 8.07 -7.31
N VAL A 18 -1.57 9.37 -7.10
CA VAL A 18 -2.32 10.38 -7.88
C VAL A 18 -1.88 10.42 -9.34
N VAL A 19 -0.56 10.40 -9.60
CA VAL A 19 0.00 10.56 -10.95
C VAL A 19 -0.27 9.35 -11.84
N TRP A 20 -0.24 8.15 -11.28
CA TRP A 20 -0.31 6.90 -12.05
C TRP A 20 -1.72 6.29 -12.12
N SER A 21 -2.75 7.11 -11.89
CA SER A 21 -4.18 6.76 -11.87
C SER A 21 -4.77 6.22 -13.17
N GLY A 22 -3.98 6.00 -14.22
CA GLY A 22 -4.42 5.34 -15.45
C GLY A 22 -4.42 3.81 -15.39
N HIS A 23 -3.48 3.20 -14.65
CA HIS A 23 -3.29 1.74 -14.63
C HIS A 23 -3.48 1.19 -13.22
N ILE A 24 -4.43 0.26 -13.03
CA ILE A 24 -4.79 -0.28 -11.71
C ILE A 24 -3.59 -0.98 -11.03
N LEU A 25 -2.75 -1.67 -11.80
CA LEU A 25 -1.56 -2.34 -11.26
C LEU A 25 -0.56 -1.34 -10.67
N LEU A 26 -0.35 -0.20 -11.33
CA LEU A 26 0.58 0.83 -10.86
C LEU A 26 0.02 1.56 -9.62
N MET A 27 -1.31 1.68 -9.55
CA MET A 27 -2.03 2.14 -8.37
C MET A 27 -1.83 1.19 -7.17
N LEU A 28 -2.01 -0.11 -7.38
CA LEU A 28 -1.79 -1.11 -6.32
C LEU A 28 -0.35 -1.10 -5.79
N LEU A 29 0.64 -1.00 -6.69
CA LEU A 29 2.05 -0.91 -6.31
C LEU A 29 2.35 0.31 -5.44
N SER A 30 1.78 1.46 -5.80
CA SER A 30 1.95 2.69 -5.00
C SER A 30 1.29 2.56 -3.62
N LEU A 31 0.21 1.80 -3.51
CA LEU A 31 -0.48 1.52 -2.25
C LEU A 31 0.32 0.57 -1.36
N GLU A 32 0.91 -0.49 -1.92
CA GLU A 32 1.84 -1.35 -1.18
C GLU A 32 3.04 -0.55 -0.63
N PHE A 33 3.61 0.36 -1.44
CA PHE A 33 4.69 1.23 -1.00
C PHE A 33 4.27 2.15 0.17
N MET A 34 3.06 2.73 0.11
CA MET A 34 2.51 3.53 1.21
C MET A 34 2.39 2.70 2.50
N VAL A 35 1.88 1.48 2.41
CA VAL A 35 1.68 0.64 3.60
C VAL A 35 3.01 0.21 4.23
N VAL A 36 4.04 -0.08 3.42
CA VAL A 36 5.39 -0.36 3.94
C VAL A 36 5.96 0.85 4.69
N SER A 37 5.79 2.07 4.16
CA SER A 37 6.25 3.27 4.86
C SER A 37 5.54 3.50 6.21
N LEU A 38 4.25 3.16 6.29
CA LEU A 38 3.47 3.17 7.53
C LEU A 38 3.93 2.09 8.52
N PHE A 39 4.27 0.90 8.03
CA PHE A 39 4.84 -0.15 8.88
C PHE A 39 6.12 0.31 9.57
N PHE A 40 7.04 0.94 8.82
CA PHE A 40 8.25 1.50 9.43
C PHE A 40 7.92 2.58 10.47
N PHE A 41 6.97 3.47 10.19
CA PHE A 41 6.54 4.47 11.17
C PHE A 41 6.00 3.84 12.46
N PHE A 42 5.14 2.82 12.35
CA PHE A 42 4.63 2.07 13.50
C PHE A 42 5.70 1.27 14.22
N PHE A 43 6.70 0.74 13.51
CA PHE A 43 7.83 0.06 14.14
C PHE A 43 8.59 1.01 15.08
N PHE A 44 8.83 2.26 14.66
CA PHE A 44 9.48 3.27 15.52
C PHE A 44 8.59 3.76 16.65
N CYS A 45 7.26 3.83 16.45
CA CYS A 45 6.35 4.34 17.47
C CYS A 45 5.94 3.27 18.50
N PHE A 46 5.59 2.05 18.07
CA PHE A 46 5.09 0.99 18.95
C PHE A 46 6.14 -0.08 19.28
N GLY A 47 6.98 -0.46 18.31
CA GLY A 47 8.03 -1.46 18.52
C GLY A 47 9.14 -0.94 19.45
N VAL A 48 9.78 0.16 19.05
CA VAL A 48 10.95 0.68 19.77
C VAL A 48 10.59 1.35 21.11
N LEU A 49 9.49 2.12 21.17
CA LEU A 49 9.12 2.87 22.38
C LEU A 49 8.36 2.04 23.41
N PHE A 50 7.51 1.11 22.97
CA PHE A 50 6.62 0.35 23.86
C PHE A 50 6.88 -1.16 23.86
N GLY A 51 7.76 -1.69 22.99
CA GLY A 51 8.07 -3.12 22.90
C GLY A 51 6.92 -3.99 22.37
N GLN A 52 5.87 -3.39 21.81
CA GLN A 52 4.63 -4.09 21.44
C GLN A 52 4.71 -4.67 20.01
N TYR A 53 5.60 -5.65 19.80
CA TYR A 53 5.79 -6.27 18.48
C TYR A 53 4.59 -7.10 17.99
N TYR A 54 3.76 -7.62 18.91
CA TYR A 54 2.54 -8.36 18.56
C TYR A 54 1.55 -7.53 17.76
N LEU A 55 1.36 -6.25 18.12
CA LEU A 55 0.48 -5.35 17.40
C LEU A 55 1.01 -5.05 15.99
N LEU A 56 2.34 -4.99 15.87
CA LEU A 56 3.00 -4.79 14.59
C LEU A 56 2.85 -5.98 13.64
N LEU A 57 2.94 -7.20 14.18
CA LEU A 57 2.67 -8.45 13.46
C LEU A 57 1.21 -8.53 13.02
N PHE A 58 0.27 -8.19 13.91
CA PHE A 58 -1.15 -8.15 13.57
C PHE A 58 -1.43 -7.17 12.43
N PHE A 59 -0.86 -5.96 12.49
CA PHE A 59 -0.97 -4.98 11.41
C PHE A 59 -0.48 -5.54 10.07
N LEU A 60 0.66 -6.24 10.06
CA LEU A 60 1.22 -6.79 8.83
C LEU A 60 0.34 -7.90 8.22
N VAL A 61 -0.31 -8.73 9.05
CA VAL A 61 -1.25 -9.75 8.57
C VAL A 61 -2.46 -9.11 7.88
N VAL A 62 -3.07 -8.09 8.50
CA VAL A 62 -4.24 -7.40 7.92
C VAL A 62 -3.88 -6.77 6.57
N VAL A 63 -2.70 -6.14 6.49
CA VAL A 63 -2.21 -5.52 5.26
C VAL A 63 -2.04 -6.52 4.12
N VAL A 64 -1.45 -7.70 4.40
CA VAL A 64 -1.23 -8.73 3.38
C VAL A 64 -2.56 -9.30 2.89
N CYS A 65 -3.57 -9.39 3.76
CA CYS A 65 -4.91 -9.80 3.35
C CYS A 65 -5.56 -8.77 2.41
N GLU A 66 -5.45 -7.48 2.72
CA GLU A 66 -5.95 -6.41 1.84
C GLU A 66 -5.25 -6.39 0.48
N SER A 67 -3.93 -6.59 0.43
CA SER A 67 -3.22 -6.66 -0.85
C SER A 67 -3.61 -7.89 -1.68
N ALA A 68 -3.84 -9.05 -1.05
CA ALA A 68 -4.36 -10.23 -1.73
C ALA A 68 -5.76 -9.99 -2.33
N LEU A 69 -6.65 -9.30 -1.59
CA LEU A 69 -7.95 -8.89 -2.10
C LEU A 69 -7.81 -7.92 -3.28
N GLY A 70 -6.96 -6.89 -3.16
CA GLY A 70 -6.70 -5.93 -4.23
C GLY A 70 -6.18 -6.57 -5.52
N LEU A 71 -5.28 -7.54 -5.42
CA LEU A 71 -4.76 -8.26 -6.58
C LEU A 71 -5.82 -9.18 -7.21
N SER A 72 -6.67 -9.82 -6.39
CA SER A 72 -7.76 -10.65 -6.89
C SER A 72 -8.81 -9.84 -7.67
N LEU A 73 -9.07 -8.60 -7.23
CA LEU A 73 -9.93 -7.66 -7.95
C LEU A 73 -9.29 -7.25 -9.28
N LEU A 74 -8.00 -6.95 -9.31
CA LEU A 74 -7.28 -6.65 -10.55
C LEU A 74 -7.46 -7.79 -11.56
N VAL A 75 -7.25 -9.05 -11.15
CA VAL A 75 -7.43 -10.22 -12.03
C VAL A 75 -8.86 -10.31 -12.56
N SER A 76 -9.87 -10.00 -11.74
CA SER A 76 -11.27 -10.01 -12.19
C SER A 76 -11.55 -8.93 -13.26
N VAL A 77 -10.98 -7.73 -13.12
CA VAL A 77 -11.12 -6.63 -14.07
C VAL A 77 -10.46 -6.98 -15.41
N VAL A 78 -9.25 -7.55 -15.37
CA VAL A 78 -8.54 -7.96 -16.58
C VAL A 78 -9.32 -9.04 -17.34
N ARG A 79 -9.96 -9.97 -16.63
CA ARG A 79 -10.78 -11.03 -17.24
C ARG A 79 -12.05 -10.48 -17.89
N SER A 80 -12.65 -9.39 -17.39
CA SER A 80 -13.89 -8.84 -17.92
C SER A 80 -13.68 -7.78 -19.01
N PHE A 81 -12.70 -6.89 -18.84
CA PHE A 81 -12.49 -5.74 -19.75
C PHE A 81 -11.24 -5.88 -20.64
N GLY A 82 -10.40 -6.90 -20.40
CA GLY A 82 -9.23 -7.20 -21.22
C GLY A 82 -8.05 -6.23 -21.06
N SER A 83 -8.15 -5.21 -20.21
CA SER A 83 -7.06 -4.26 -19.95
C SER A 83 -6.99 -3.81 -18.48
N ASP A 84 -5.78 -3.46 -18.03
CA ASP A 84 -5.51 -2.90 -16.70
C ASP A 84 -5.88 -1.40 -16.57
N MET A 85 -6.49 -0.82 -17.60
CA MET A 85 -6.81 0.61 -17.66
C MET A 85 -8.04 0.91 -16.82
N LEU A 86 -7.91 1.84 -15.87
CA LEU A 86 -9.04 2.33 -15.07
C LEU A 86 -10.16 2.90 -15.96
N TYR A 87 -9.81 3.48 -17.10
CA TYR A 87 -10.77 4.03 -18.05
C TYR A 87 -11.66 2.96 -18.72
N SER A 88 -11.28 1.69 -18.71
CA SER A 88 -12.12 0.61 -19.26
C SER A 88 -13.22 0.15 -18.29
N LEU A 89 -13.13 0.54 -17.02
CA LEU A 89 -14.12 0.24 -15.96
C LEU A 89 -15.23 1.28 -15.85
N VAL A 90 -15.05 2.49 -16.39
CA VAL A 90 -16.04 3.58 -16.42
C VAL A 90 -16.80 3.52 -17.73
#